data_AF-A0A6I5C7H3-F1
#
_entry.id   AF-A0A6I5C7H3-F1
#
_cell.length_a   1.000
_cell.length_b   1.000
_cell.length_c   1.000
_cell.angle_alpha   90.00
_cell.angle_beta   90.00
_cell.angle_gamma   90.00
#
_symmetry.space_group_name_H-M   'P 1'
#
loop_
_entity.id
_entity.type
_entity.pdbx_description
1 polymer ?
#
loop_
_entity_poly.entity_id
_entity_poly.type
_entity_poly.pdbx_seq_one_letter_code
_entity_poly.pdbx_strand_id
1 'polypeptide(L)' 'MAEPEFTATGVRIARRLRSLTRAGRVRISDGRLELLTSYGSEIDSAPIRAVRASRPWLAPEDRALADLNGH' A
#
# COMPACT_ATOMS: atom_id res chain seq x y z
N MET A 1 6.60 -19.94 -5.27
CA MET A 1 5.88 -18.66 -5.31
C MET A 1 4.74 -18.78 -4.32
N ALA A 2 4.77 -18.04 -3.22
CA ALA A 2 3.62 -17.96 -2.33
C ALA A 2 2.57 -17.07 -3.02
N GLU A 3 1.33 -17.55 -3.08
CA GLU A 3 0.19 -16.75 -3.50
C GLU A 3 0.12 -15.52 -2.56
N PRO A 4 0.07 -14.29 -3.09
CA PRO A 4 -0.04 -13.12 -2.23
C PRO A 4 -1.28 -13.20 -1.36
N GLU A 5 -1.15 -12.94 -0.06
CA GLU A 5 -2.31 -12.90 0.83
C GLU A 5 -3.23 -11.71 0.49
N PHE A 6 -2.67 -10.68 -0.16
CA PHE A 6 -3.44 -9.56 -0.68
C PHE A 6 -2.78 -8.96 -1.92
N THR A 7 -3.59 -8.56 -2.91
CA THR A 7 -3.16 -7.69 -4.00
C THR A 7 -4.21 -6.64 -4.33
N ALA A 8 -3.77 -5.40 -4.51
CA ALA A 8 -4.56 -4.31 -5.06
C ALA A 8 -3.82 -3.67 -6.24
N THR A 9 -4.57 -3.19 -7.23
CA THR A 9 -4.05 -2.50 -8.42
C THR A 9 -4.73 -1.15 -8.58
N GLY A 10 -4.22 -0.28 -9.46
CA GLY A 10 -4.79 1.06 -9.63
C GLY A 10 -4.54 1.99 -8.44
N VAL A 11 -3.56 1.65 -7.59
CA VAL A 11 -3.29 2.37 -6.35
C VAL A 11 -2.39 3.57 -6.62
N ARG A 12 -2.78 4.75 -6.12
CA ARG A 12 -1.89 5.91 -6.13
C ARG A 12 -0.89 5.81 -4.99
N ILE A 13 0.39 5.77 -5.34
CA ILE A 13 1.51 5.71 -4.40
C ILE A 13 2.29 7.03 -4.50
N ALA A 14 2.52 7.66 -3.36
CA ALA A 14 3.23 8.93 -3.25
C ALA A 14 4.15 8.92 -2.03
N ARG A 15 5.22 9.71 -2.08
CA ARG A 15 6.13 9.93 -0.95
C ARG A 15 6.26 11.42 -0.70
N ARG A 16 5.84 11.86 0.50
CA ARG A 16 5.74 13.29 0.86
C ARG A 16 4.96 14.07 -0.22
N LEU A 17 5.58 15.06 -0.86
CA LEU A 17 4.96 15.90 -1.89
C LEU A 17 5.09 15.33 -3.32
N ARG A 18 5.74 14.16 -3.49
CA ARG A 18 6.02 13.57 -4.81
C ARG A 18 5.14 12.36 -5.10
N SER A 19 4.36 12.41 -6.19
CA SER A 19 3.66 11.24 -6.70
C SER A 19 4.64 10.28 -7.37
N LEU A 20 4.61 8.99 -7.03
CA LEU A 20 5.48 7.95 -7.61
C LEU A 20 4.77 7.19 -8.72
N THR A 21 3.51 6.78 -8.47
CA THR A 21 2.63 6.17 -9.48
C THR A 21 1.18 6.47 -9.13
N ARG A 22 0.30 6.51 -10.13
CA ARG A 22 -1.15 6.63 -9.94
C ARG A 22 -1.90 5.32 -10.15
N ALA A 23 -1.24 4.34 -10.75
CA ALA A 23 -1.78 3.03 -11.06
C ALA A 23 -0.84 1.91 -10.56
N GLY A 24 -0.22 2.15 -9.41
CA GLY A 24 0.64 1.19 -8.74
C GLY A 24 -0.11 -0.05 -8.26
N ARG A 25 0.65 -0.97 -7.71
CA ARG A 25 0.13 -2.17 -7.07
C ARG A 25 0.61 -2.22 -5.63
N VAL A 26 -0.25 -2.73 -4.76
CA VAL A 26 0.08 -3.05 -3.38
C VAL A 26 -0.05 -4.55 -3.24
N ARG A 27 0.98 -5.20 -2.73
CA ARG A 27 0.99 -6.64 -2.48
C ARG A 27 1.37 -6.90 -1.03
N ILE A 28 0.71 -7.88 -0.44
CA ILE A 28 1.15 -8.47 0.82
C ILE A 28 1.48 -9.93 0.53
N SER A 29 2.70 -10.30 0.87
CA SER A 29 3.21 -11.67 0.77
C SER A 29 4.19 -11.94 1.89
N ASP A 30 4.08 -13.08 2.57
CA ASP A 30 5.06 -13.53 3.55
C ASP A 30 5.29 -12.50 4.69
N GLY A 31 4.21 -11.86 5.14
CA GLY A 31 4.25 -10.85 6.19
C GLY A 31 4.96 -9.55 5.79
N ARG A 32 5.14 -9.29 4.49
CA ARG A 32 5.72 -8.04 3.97
C ARG A 32 4.73 -7.29 3.09
N LEU A 33 4.75 -5.96 3.20
CA LEU A 33 4.09 -5.05 2.29
C LEU A 33 5.08 -4.71 1.17
N GLU A 34 4.63 -4.85 -0.07
CA GLU A 34 5.35 -4.44 -1.27
C GLU A 34 4.54 -3.36 -2.00
N LEU A 35 5.17 -2.21 -2.22
CA LEU A 35 4.65 -1.12 -3.03
C LEU A 35 5.30 -1.22 -4.40
N LEU A 36 4.49 -1.40 -5.45
CA LEU A 36 4.97 -1.63 -6.80
C LEU A 36 4.43 -0.57 -7.77
N THR A 37 5.17 -0.34 -8.84
CA THR A 37 4.69 0.38 -10.03
C THR A 37 3.60 -0.42 -10.75
N SER A 38 2.93 0.20 -11.72
CA SER A 38 1.96 -0.51 -12.58
C SER A 38 2.58 -1.75 -13.25
N TYR A 39 3.82 -1.61 -13.72
CA TYR A 39 4.60 -2.67 -14.36
C TYR A 39 5.07 -3.76 -13.38
N GLY A 40 4.97 -3.53 -12.06
CA GLY A 40 5.36 -4.52 -11.03
C GLY A 40 6.78 -4.36 -10.51
N SER A 41 7.49 -3.32 -10.94
CA SER A 41 8.78 -2.98 -10.34
C SER A 41 8.55 -2.46 -8.92
N GLU A 42 9.33 -2.96 -7.96
CA GLU A 42 9.30 -2.51 -6.58
C GLU A 42 9.67 -1.03 -6.46
N ILE A 43 8.89 -0.32 -5.66
CA ILE A 43 9.13 1.05 -5.23
C ILE A 43 9.69 1.04 -3.82
N ASP A 44 9.06 0.27 -2.93
CA ASP A 44 9.42 0.16 -1.52
C ASP A 44 8.83 -1.13 -0.91
N SER A 45 9.45 -1.66 0.14
CA SER A 45 8.92 -2.81 0.87
C SER A 45 9.26 -2.79 2.36
N ALA A 46 8.33 -3.24 3.20
CA ALA A 46 8.50 -3.24 4.65
C ALA A 46 7.84 -4.47 5.31
N PRO A 47 8.42 -5.01 6.40
CA PRO A 47 7.75 -6.03 7.19
C PRO A 47 6.49 -5.46 7.84
N ILE A 48 5.40 -6.21 7.82
CA ILE A 48 4.14 -5.85 8.48
C ILE A 48 4.15 -6.47 9.86
N ARG A 49 4.31 -5.65 10.91
CA ARG A 49 4.17 -6.12 12.31
C ARG A 49 2.80 -5.74 12.87
N ALA A 50 2.38 -4.52 12.60
CA ALA A 50 1.08 -4.00 13.04
C ALA A 50 0.46 -3.14 11.94
N VAL A 51 -0.84 -3.33 11.72
CA VAL A 51 -1.64 -2.52 10.81
C VAL A 51 -2.75 -1.86 11.63
N ARG A 52 -2.87 -0.54 11.52
CA ARG A 52 -4.04 0.19 12.04
C ARG A 52 -4.78 0.83 10.87
N ALA A 53 -5.91 0.24 10.50
CA ALA A 53 -6.83 0.82 9.55
C ALA A 53 -7.78 1.79 10.27
N SER A 54 -8.00 2.96 9.69
CA SER A 54 -8.94 3.96 10.17
C SER A 54 -9.65 4.61 8.98
N ARG A 55 -10.87 5.05 9.19
CA ARG A 55 -11.62 5.86 8.22
C ARG A 55 -11.67 7.29 8.75
N PRO A 56 -10.96 8.25 8.13
CA PRO A 56 -11.07 9.65 8.54
C PRO A 56 -12.51 10.11 8.30
N TRP A 57 -13.08 10.81 9.28
CA TRP A 57 -14.45 11.33 9.19
C TRP A 57 -14.68 12.30 8.02
N LEU A 58 -13.61 12.94 7.50
CA LEU A 58 -13.64 13.83 6.33
C LEU A 58 -13.25 13.14 5.00
N ALA A 59 -12.92 11.85 5.00
CA ALA A 59 -12.50 11.19 3.77
C ALA A 59 -13.73 10.79 2.93
N PRO A 60 -13.62 10.83 1.58
CA PRO A 60 -14.59 10.18 0.69
C PRO A 60 -14.86 8.74 1.11
N GLU A 61 -16.09 8.24 0.89
CA GLU A 61 -16.51 6.91 1.37
C GLU A 61 -15.61 5.76 0.87
N ASP A 62 -14.96 5.95 -0.27
CA ASP A 62 -14.04 5.02 -0.93
C ASP A 62 -12.60 5.09 -0.42
N ARG A 63 -12.29 5.91 0.59
CA ARG A 63 -10.95 6.02 1.18
C ARG A 63 -10.83 5.44 2.58
N ALA A 64 -9.70 4.80 2.83
CA ALA A 64 -9.23 4.39 4.14
C ALA A 64 -7.78 4.83 4.34
N LEU A 65 -7.40 5.08 5.59
CA LEU A 65 -6.00 5.23 6.00
C LEU A 65 -5.56 3.95 6.69
N ALA A 66 -4.39 3.45 6.32
CA ALA A 66 -3.72 2.38 7.04
C ALA A 66 -2.36 2.90 7.48
N ASP A 67 -2.11 2.84 8.79
CA ASP A 67 -0.81 3.08 9.39
C ASP A 67 -0.09 1.73 9.52
N LEU A 68 1.15 1.67 9.06
CA LEU A 68 1.96 0.46 9.08
C LEU A 68 3.13 0.66 10.05
N ASN A 69 3.13 -0.10 11.14
CA ASN A 69 4.17 -0.03 12.17
C ASN A 69 4.32 1.36 12.83
N GLY A 70 3.30 2.23 12.81
CA GLY A 70 3.35 3.56 13.42
C GLY A 70 3.82 4.69 12.50
N HIS A 71 3.91 4.46 11.19
CA HIS A 71 4.43 5.41 10.19
C HIS A 71 3.63 5.45 8.89
#